data_AF-A0A2J8GGG5-F1
#
_entry.id   AF-A0A2J8GGG5-F1
#
_cell.length_a   1.000
_cell.length_b   1.000
_cell.length_c   1.000
_cell.angle_alpha   90.00
_cell.angle_beta   90.00
_cell.angle_gamma   90.00
#
_symmetry.space_group_name_H-M   'P 1'
#
loop_
_entity.id
_entity.type
_entity.pdbx_description
1 polymer ?
#
loop_
_entity_poly.entity_id
_entity_poly.type
_entity_poly.pdbx_seq_one_letter_code
_entity_poly.pdbx_strand_id
1 'polypeptide(L)'
;MTTISNAQLPGEAQRPSGDPLWCSECQTDEHLIVESIEALHPPQDGLVDVSYTCVECDNFYAHPAGVHDVAGVLNRHGQMMGVLQFGGEYFHCGAPMTSLSSGTSSIAGSELGRHRTIHDVHLPTRLLHCACGFQMEVPD
;
A
#
# COMPACT_ATOMS: atom_id res chain seq x y z
N MET A 1 14.96 -56.51 3.38
CA MET A 1 14.95 -55.22 4.11
C MET A 1 15.47 -54.16 3.17
N THR A 2 14.57 -53.35 2.62
CA THR A 2 14.84 -52.35 1.58
C THR A 2 15.13 -51.00 2.25
N THR A 3 16.29 -50.42 1.96
CA THR A 3 16.68 -49.06 2.35
C THR A 3 15.98 -48.07 1.43
N ILE A 4 15.06 -47.26 1.96
CA ILE A 4 14.46 -46.15 1.21
C ILE A 4 15.43 -44.97 1.29
N SER A 5 16.10 -44.70 0.17
CA SER A 5 16.90 -43.51 -0.05
C SER A 5 15.95 -42.37 -0.40
N ASN A 6 15.78 -41.41 0.51
CA ASN A 6 15.00 -40.19 0.24
C ASN A 6 15.80 -39.33 -0.74
N ALA A 7 15.29 -39.16 -1.95
CA ALA A 7 15.79 -38.21 -2.92
C ALA A 7 15.39 -36.79 -2.46
N GLN A 8 16.37 -36.03 -1.99
CA GLN A 8 16.22 -34.60 -1.74
C GLN A 8 15.96 -33.90 -3.08
N LEU A 9 14.84 -33.20 -3.21
CA LEU A 9 14.54 -32.34 -4.35
C LEU A 9 15.48 -31.11 -4.35
N PRO A 10 16.05 -30.69 -5.49
CA PRO A 10 16.84 -29.47 -5.57
C PRO A 10 15.95 -28.26 -5.90
N GLY A 11 16.08 -27.19 -5.10
CA GLY A 11 15.83 -25.83 -5.56
C GLY A 11 14.54 -25.14 -5.10
N GLU A 12 14.33 -24.96 -3.80
CA GLU A 12 13.80 -23.67 -3.36
C GLU A 12 14.97 -22.69 -3.51
N ALA A 13 14.95 -21.88 -4.57
CA ALA A 13 15.88 -20.76 -4.67
C ALA A 13 15.71 -19.93 -3.39
N GLN A 14 16.70 -19.93 -2.49
CA GLN A 14 16.72 -19.02 -1.35
C GLN A 14 16.50 -17.61 -1.89
N ARG A 15 15.29 -17.09 -1.72
CA ARG A 15 14.97 -15.72 -2.06
C ARG A 15 15.90 -14.86 -1.22
N PRO A 16 16.61 -13.89 -1.82
CA PRO A 16 17.38 -12.93 -1.04
C PRO A 16 16.39 -12.24 -0.09
N SER A 17 16.53 -12.54 1.19
CA SER A 17 15.64 -12.07 2.24
C SER A 17 16.13 -10.69 2.66
N GLY A 18 15.58 -9.65 2.02
CA GLY A 18 15.57 -8.31 2.59
C GLY A 18 14.62 -8.26 3.79
N ASP A 19 14.72 -7.20 4.59
CA ASP A 19 13.79 -7.03 5.71
C ASP A 19 12.37 -6.74 5.14
N PRO A 20 11.31 -7.31 5.74
CA PRO A 20 9.95 -7.02 5.33
C PRO A 20 9.59 -5.57 5.67
N LEU A 21 8.69 -4.98 4.88
CA LEU A 21 8.15 -3.66 5.19
C LEU A 21 7.26 -3.79 6.43
N TRP A 22 7.55 -3.00 7.47
CA TRP A 22 6.89 -3.15 8.77
C TRP A 22 6.94 -1.85 9.57
N CYS A 23 5.79 -1.41 10.10
CA CYS A 23 5.78 -0.31 11.06
C CYS A 23 6.13 -0.83 12.46
N SER A 24 7.25 -0.37 13.02
CA SER A 24 7.65 -0.70 14.39
C SER A 24 6.73 -0.11 15.47
N GLU A 25 6.04 1.00 15.20
CA GLU A 25 5.14 1.62 16.17
C GLU A 25 3.77 0.96 16.18
N CYS A 26 3.15 0.79 15.00
CA CYS A 26 1.84 0.17 14.85
C CYS A 26 1.90 -1.37 14.90
N GLN A 27 3.09 -1.97 14.76
CA GLN A 27 3.28 -3.42 14.71
C GLN A 27 2.43 -4.09 13.63
N THR A 28 2.41 -3.48 12.44
CA THR A 28 1.66 -3.96 11.26
C THR A 28 2.25 -3.37 9.98
N ASP A 29 1.91 -3.96 8.85
CA ASP A 29 2.20 -3.49 7.50
C ASP A 29 0.95 -3.02 6.73
N GLU A 30 -0.19 -2.90 7.42
CA GLU A 30 -1.49 -2.55 6.84
C GLU A 30 -1.65 -1.06 6.50
N HIS A 31 -0.89 -0.19 7.16
CA HIS A 31 -1.01 1.27 7.05
C HIS A 31 0.15 1.90 6.29
N LEU A 32 0.87 1.11 5.49
CA LEU A 32 2.08 1.56 4.81
C LEU A 32 1.76 2.08 3.41
N ILE A 33 2.21 3.31 3.11
CA ILE A 33 2.28 3.84 1.74
C ILE A 33 3.73 3.75 1.28
N VAL A 34 3.97 3.07 0.16
CA VAL A 34 5.29 3.03 -0.48
C VAL A 34 5.52 4.34 -1.23
N GLU A 35 6.59 5.05 -0.89
CA GLU A 35 6.95 6.36 -1.44
C GLU A 35 7.89 6.23 -2.64
N SER A 36 8.92 5.38 -2.53
CA SER A 36 9.88 5.15 -3.61
C SER A 36 10.42 3.72 -3.63
N ILE A 37 10.81 3.27 -4.83
CA ILE A 37 11.51 2.01 -5.06
C ILE A 37 12.68 2.31 -6.00
N GLU A 38 13.90 2.05 -5.54
CA GLU A 38 15.14 2.32 -6.25
C GLU A 38 16.00 1.05 -6.39
N ALA A 39 16.81 1.00 -7.44
CA ALA A 39 17.81 -0.05 -7.55
C ALA A 39 18.94 0.17 -6.52
N LEU A 40 19.38 -0.92 -5.88
CA LEU A 40 20.56 -0.87 -5.02
C LEU A 40 21.83 -0.57 -5.82
N HIS A 41 22.82 0.04 -5.16
CA HIS A 41 24.13 0.31 -5.72
C HIS A 41 25.22 -0.32 -4.83
N PRO A 42 25.87 -1.41 -5.25
CA PRO A 42 25.68 -2.13 -6.53
C PRO A 42 24.34 -2.89 -6.59
N PRO A 43 23.81 -3.17 -7.80
CA PRO A 43 22.58 -3.94 -7.96
C PRO A 43 22.70 -5.33 -7.36
N GLN A 44 21.64 -5.77 -6.69
CA GLN A 44 21.51 -7.12 -6.14
C GLN A 44 20.20 -7.72 -6.64
N ASP A 45 20.26 -8.95 -7.15
CA ASP A 45 19.08 -9.62 -7.69
C ASP A 45 18.00 -9.77 -6.62
N GLY A 46 16.76 -9.40 -6.97
CA GLY A 46 15.60 -9.56 -6.09
C GLY A 46 15.51 -8.58 -4.92
N LEU A 47 16.43 -7.63 -4.80
CA LEU A 47 16.40 -6.58 -3.78
C LEU A 47 16.30 -5.18 -4.39
N VAL A 48 15.60 -4.30 -3.70
CA VAL A 48 15.46 -2.88 -4.04
C VAL A 48 15.62 -2.06 -2.76
N ASP A 49 16.10 -0.83 -2.88
CA ASP A 49 15.96 0.15 -1.80
C ASP A 49 14.54 0.68 -1.84
N VAL A 50 13.83 0.62 -0.72
CA VAL A 50 12.44 1.06 -0.64
C VAL A 50 12.31 2.08 0.48
N SER A 51 11.48 3.10 0.24
CA SER A 51 11.03 4.00 1.29
C SER A 51 9.52 4.00 1.41
N TYR A 52 9.02 4.12 2.64
CA TYR A 52 7.60 4.08 2.94
C TYR A 52 7.24 4.84 4.22
N THR A 53 5.99 5.29 4.29
CA THR A 53 5.42 6.01 5.42
C THR A 53 4.28 5.21 6.02
N CYS A 54 4.19 5.12 7.35
CA CYS A 54 2.99 4.61 8.02
C CYS A 54 2.00 5.75 8.22
N VAL A 55 0.80 5.68 7.62
CA VAL A 55 -0.18 6.78 7.71
C VAL A 55 -0.85 6.91 9.07
N GLU A 56 -0.79 5.87 9.92
CA GLU A 56 -1.38 5.92 11.26
C GLU A 56 -0.47 6.62 12.27
N CYS A 57 0.85 6.42 12.19
CA CYS A 57 1.81 6.99 13.14
C CYS A 57 2.78 8.01 12.52
N ASP A 58 2.65 8.29 11.22
CA ASP A 58 3.44 9.25 10.43
C ASP A 58 4.96 8.99 10.40
N ASN A 59 5.39 7.78 10.76
CA ASN A 59 6.81 7.41 10.72
C ASN A 59 7.24 7.01 9.32
N PHE A 60 8.44 7.47 8.97
CA PHE A 60 9.13 7.14 7.73
C PHE A 60 10.19 6.05 7.94
N TYR A 61 10.29 5.15 6.98
CA TYR A 61 11.23 4.04 6.96
C TYR A 61 11.89 3.94 5.58
N ALA A 62 13.17 3.57 5.54
CA ALA A 62 13.88 3.29 4.30
C ALA A 62 14.92 2.19 4.54
N HIS A 63 14.88 1.13 3.73
CA HIS A 63 15.83 0.03 3.78
C HIS A 63 15.78 -0.84 2.52
N PRO A 64 16.80 -1.66 2.27
CA PRO A 64 16.71 -2.74 1.29
C PRO A 64 15.60 -3.73 1.64
N ALA A 65 14.76 -4.08 0.66
CA ALA A 65 13.68 -5.06 0.83
C ALA A 65 13.61 -6.01 -0.38
N GLY A 66 13.03 -7.19 -0.16
CA GLY A 66 12.72 -8.12 -1.23
C GLY A 66 11.63 -7.56 -2.14
N VAL A 67 11.81 -7.70 -3.47
CA VAL A 67 10.77 -7.29 -4.45
C VAL A 67 9.42 -7.95 -4.20
N HIS A 68 9.42 -9.16 -3.63
CA HIS A 68 8.20 -9.87 -3.24
C HIS A 68 7.50 -9.21 -2.05
N ASP A 69 8.25 -8.71 -1.07
CA ASP A 69 7.69 -8.07 0.13
C ASP A 69 7.10 -6.70 -0.24
N VAL A 70 7.81 -5.93 -1.07
CA VAL A 70 7.31 -4.67 -1.63
C VAL A 70 6.03 -4.91 -2.43
N ALA A 71 6.00 -5.92 -3.31
CA ALA A 71 4.81 -6.28 -4.07
C ALA A 71 3.65 -6.72 -3.16
N GLY A 72 3.94 -7.36 -2.02
CA GLY A 72 2.93 -7.73 -1.02
C GLY A 72 2.18 -6.51 -0.50
N VAL A 73 2.91 -5.46 -0.07
CA VAL A 73 2.32 -4.20 0.41
C VAL A 73 1.52 -3.50 -0.70
N LEU A 74 2.14 -3.33 -1.88
CA LEU A 74 1.51 -2.65 -3.02
C LEU A 74 0.21 -3.33 -3.48
N ASN A 75 0.21 -4.67 -3.54
CA ASN A 75 -0.95 -5.41 -4.02
C ASN A 75 -2.14 -5.37 -3.04
N ARG A 76 -1.90 -5.30 -1.72
CA ARG A 76 -3.00 -5.27 -0.74
C ARG A 76 -3.88 -4.03 -0.87
N HIS A 77 -3.29 -2.86 -1.05
CA HIS A 77 -4.06 -1.63 -1.33
C HIS A 77 -4.73 -1.71 -2.72
N GLY A 78 -4.04 -2.31 -3.68
CA GLY A 78 -4.56 -2.70 -5.00
C GLY A 78 -5.86 -3.50 -4.95
N GLN A 79 -6.04 -4.36 -3.94
CA GLN A 79 -7.15 -5.31 -3.88
C GLN A 79 -8.50 -4.69 -3.51
N MET A 80 -8.54 -3.46 -2.98
CA MET A 80 -9.83 -2.93 -2.53
C MET A 80 -10.72 -2.50 -3.71
N MET A 81 -10.18 -2.10 -4.88
CA MET A 81 -10.95 -1.81 -6.11
C MET A 81 -10.11 -1.88 -7.42
N GLY A 82 -8.94 -2.53 -7.45
CA GLY A 82 -8.05 -2.51 -8.62
C GLY A 82 -7.24 -1.20 -8.75
N VAL A 83 -7.10 -0.46 -7.66
CA VAL A 83 -6.39 0.83 -7.59
C VAL A 83 -5.13 0.67 -6.76
N LEU A 84 -3.96 0.90 -7.36
CA LEU A 84 -2.67 0.88 -6.68
C LEU A 84 -2.32 2.30 -6.20
N GLN A 85 -1.86 2.42 -4.95
CA GLN A 85 -1.30 3.68 -4.43
C GLN A 85 0.23 3.58 -4.34
N PHE A 86 0.93 4.55 -4.92
CA PHE A 86 2.40 4.60 -4.93
C PHE A 86 2.88 6.06 -5.06
N GLY A 87 3.79 6.50 -4.18
CA GLY A 87 4.30 7.87 -4.16
C GLY A 87 3.22 8.95 -4.03
N GLY A 88 2.14 8.65 -3.30
CA GLY A 88 0.96 9.54 -3.17
C GLY A 88 0.05 9.60 -4.41
N GLU A 89 0.43 8.94 -5.52
CA GLU A 89 -0.37 8.82 -6.73
C GLU A 89 -1.24 7.55 -6.72
N TYR A 90 -2.31 7.57 -7.49
CA TYR A 90 -3.25 6.46 -7.63
C TYR A 90 -3.25 5.95 -9.06
N PHE A 91 -3.12 4.64 -9.24
CA PHE A 91 -3.01 3.98 -10.54
C PHE A 91 -4.15 2.99 -10.75
N HIS A 92 -4.76 3.01 -11.93
CA HIS A 92 -5.78 2.04 -12.35
C HIS A 92 -5.56 1.68 -13.83
N CYS A 93 -5.79 0.42 -14.21
CA CYS A 93 -5.39 -0.12 -15.53
C CYS A 93 -3.89 0.07 -15.87
N GLY A 94 -3.02 0.20 -14.86
CA GLY A 94 -1.58 0.41 -15.04
C GLY A 94 -1.16 1.84 -15.42
N ALA A 95 -2.06 2.82 -15.34
CA ALA A 95 -1.78 4.22 -15.61
C ALA A 95 -2.21 5.12 -14.43
N PRO A 96 -1.54 6.27 -14.22
CA PRO A 96 -1.94 7.21 -13.17
C PRO A 96 -3.33 7.78 -13.45
N MET A 97 -4.12 7.93 -12.39
CA MET A 97 -5.46 8.53 -12.46
C MET A 97 -5.38 10.05 -12.46
N THR A 98 -6.24 10.69 -13.24
CA THR A 98 -6.33 12.15 -13.33
C THR A 98 -7.25 12.71 -12.25
N SER A 99 -6.84 13.78 -11.58
CA SER A 99 -7.72 14.57 -10.69
C SER A 99 -8.60 15.49 -11.54
N LEU A 100 -9.93 15.36 -11.43
CA LEU A 100 -10.88 16.18 -12.21
C LEU A 100 -11.47 17.36 -11.43
N SER A 101 -11.72 17.20 -10.14
CA SER A 101 -12.39 18.22 -9.33
C SER A 101 -12.21 17.96 -7.83
N SER A 102 -12.10 19.03 -7.04
CA SER A 102 -12.23 18.98 -5.59
C SER A 102 -13.71 19.13 -5.19
N GLY A 103 -14.22 18.23 -4.37
CA GLY A 103 -15.57 18.23 -3.80
C GLY A 103 -15.52 18.31 -2.28
N THR A 104 -16.68 18.49 -1.64
CA THR A 104 -16.84 18.39 -0.18
C THR A 104 -17.82 17.28 0.15
N SER A 105 -17.34 16.25 0.85
CA SER A 105 -18.18 15.16 1.33
C SER A 105 -18.60 15.43 2.78
N SER A 106 -19.88 15.25 3.07
CA SER A 106 -20.46 15.44 4.42
C SER A 106 -20.75 14.09 5.06
N ILE A 107 -20.21 13.85 6.26
CA ILE A 107 -20.51 12.65 7.04
C ILE A 107 -21.45 13.06 8.17
N ALA A 108 -22.69 12.57 8.13
CA ALA A 108 -23.67 12.82 9.18
C ALA A 108 -23.49 11.82 10.34
N GLY A 109 -23.05 12.30 11.50
CA GLY A 109 -23.00 11.51 12.73
C GLY A 109 -24.38 11.38 13.37
N SER A 110 -24.85 10.15 13.61
CA SER A 110 -26.08 9.90 14.39
C SER A 110 -25.73 9.44 15.80
N GLU A 111 -25.57 10.38 16.73
CA GLU A 111 -25.40 10.09 18.16
C GLU A 111 -26.72 9.58 18.77
N LEU A 112 -26.73 8.34 19.27
CA LEU A 112 -27.81 7.77 20.07
C LEU A 112 -27.80 8.36 21.50
N GLY A 113 -28.20 9.63 21.65
CA GLY A 113 -28.24 10.24 22.99
C GLY A 113 -28.69 11.70 23.04
N ARG A 114 -30.00 11.92 23.25
CA ARG A 114 -30.72 13.08 23.86
C ARG A 114 -30.19 14.53 23.83
N HIS A 115 -29.20 14.92 23.03
CA HIS A 115 -28.86 16.31 22.74
C HIS A 115 -28.46 16.42 21.26
N ARG A 116 -29.30 17.10 20.47
CA ARG A 116 -29.08 17.30 19.04
C ARG A 116 -28.09 18.44 18.81
N THR A 117 -26.80 18.11 18.70
CA THR A 117 -25.86 18.89 17.90
C THR A 117 -25.48 18.03 16.69
N ILE A 118 -26.07 18.35 15.53
CA ILE A 118 -25.65 17.74 14.26
C ILE A 118 -24.29 18.36 13.95
N HIS A 119 -23.23 17.60 14.15
CA HIS A 119 -21.90 17.97 13.69
C HIS A 119 -21.77 17.46 12.25
N ASP A 120 -22.13 18.30 11.28
CA ASP A 120 -21.81 18.03 9.88
C ASP A 120 -20.30 18.26 9.71
N VAL A 121 -19.55 17.17 9.56
CA VAL A 121 -18.12 17.24 9.25
C VAL A 121 -18.00 17.28 7.73
N HIS A 122 -17.50 18.40 7.20
CA HIS A 122 -17.18 18.56 5.79
C HIS A 122 -15.71 18.24 5.58
N LEU A 123 -15.42 17.17 4.83
CA LEU A 123 -14.07 16.85 4.40
C LEU A 123 -13.86 17.31 2.96
N PRO A 124 -12.78 18.06 2.68
CA PRO A 124 -12.35 18.26 1.30
C PRO A 124 -11.95 16.90 0.72
N THR A 125 -12.38 16.68 -0.51
CA THR A 125 -12.13 15.44 -1.25
C THR A 125 -11.75 15.80 -2.67
N ARG A 126 -11.07 14.89 -3.36
CA ARG A 126 -10.77 14.99 -4.78
C ARG A 126 -11.29 13.77 -5.53
N LEU A 127 -11.87 14.03 -6.70
CA LEU A 127 -12.36 13.00 -7.61
C LEU A 127 -11.23 12.58 -8.55
N LEU A 128 -10.85 11.31 -8.46
CA LEU A 128 -9.88 10.65 -9.32
C LEU A 128 -10.59 9.85 -10.41
N HIS A 129 -10.06 9.88 -11.62
CA HIS A 129 -10.63 9.18 -12.78
C HIS A 129 -9.56 8.44 -13.59
N CYS A 130 -9.92 7.24 -14.02
CA CYS A 130 -9.15 6.46 -14.99
C CYS A 130 -9.83 6.55 -16.37
N ALA A 131 -9.04 6.54 -17.44
CA ALA A 131 -9.54 6.55 -18.82
C ALA A 131 -10.50 5.40 -19.18
N CYS A 132 -10.52 4.30 -18.40
CA CYS A 132 -11.49 3.21 -18.55
C CYS A 132 -12.90 3.55 -18.05
N GLY A 133 -13.09 4.72 -17.42
CA GLY A 133 -14.36 5.16 -16.83
C GLY A 133 -14.49 4.91 -15.32
N PHE A 134 -13.52 4.25 -14.68
CA PHE A 134 -13.49 4.09 -13.22
C PHE A 134 -13.24 5.44 -12.53
N GLN A 135 -13.95 5.68 -11.42
CA GLN A 135 -13.85 6.89 -10.61
C GLN A 135 -13.85 6.56 -9.12
N MET A 136 -13.15 7.38 -8.33
CA MET A 136 -13.20 7.32 -6.87
C MET A 136 -12.99 8.70 -6.25
N GLU A 137 -13.62 8.94 -5.10
CA GLU A 137 -13.33 10.11 -4.26
C GLU A 137 -12.37 9.70 -3.14
N VAL A 138 -11.33 10.52 -2.94
CA VAL A 138 -10.40 10.37 -1.81
C VAL A 138 -10.36 11.66 -1.01
N PRO A 139 -10.18 11.61 0.32
CA PRO A 139 -9.87 12.79 1.12
C PRO A 139 -8.59 13.48 0.62
N ASP A 140 -8.56 14.82 0.75
CA ASP A 140 -7.30 15.58 0.61
C ASP A 140 -6.35 15.34 1.79
#